data_AF-A0A6A0H4Y3-F1
#
_entry.id   AF-A0A6A0H4Y3-F1
#
_cell.length_a   1.000
_cell.length_b   1.000
_cell.length_c   1.000
_cell.angle_alpha   90.00
_cell.angle_beta   90.00
_cell.angle_gamma   90.00
#
_symmetry.space_group_name_H-M   'P 1'
#
loop_
_entity.id
_entity.type
_entity.pdbx_description
1 polymer ?
#
loop_
_entity_poly.entity_id
_entity_poly.type
_entity_poly.pdbx_seq_one_letter_code
_entity_poly.pdbx_strand_id
1 'polypeptide(L)'
;MHFQVVSQPAASGWAIPEYSRRFASHEADLVVIGSGPGGYVAAIKAAQLGMKTVCIEKNATYGGTCLNVGCIPSKALLNNSHYYHMAKKDFENRGIEVDNVRLNLGKLMQSKEKAVTALTGGIAMLFKNNKVTGLKGHGKITGANEVSVLGPDGSTTETVSTKNILIATGSEVTPFPGIEVDEEVIVSSTGALKLAKVPEKMVLIGAGVIGLELGSVWSRLGSEVTAVEFLTSIGGVGIDGEMTKTFQRILTKQGLKFKLGTKVTSAVRNGDTVTVSVETVKDGKVWSI
;
A
#
# COMPACT_ATOMS: atom_id res chain seq x y z
N MET A 1 5.46 -49.61 -26.44
CA MET A 1 5.15 -49.22 -27.84
C MET A 1 4.86 -47.73 -27.81
N HIS A 2 5.60 -46.79 -28.38
CA HIS A 2 6.54 -46.79 -29.50
C HIS A 2 7.89 -46.17 -29.09
N PHE A 3 8.99 -46.81 -29.48
CA PHE A 3 10.33 -46.22 -29.55
C PHE A 3 10.52 -45.65 -30.96
N GLN A 4 11.11 -44.46 -31.08
CA GLN A 4 11.80 -44.05 -32.30
C GLN A 4 13.00 -43.16 -31.95
N VAL A 5 14.18 -43.64 -32.37
CA VAL A 5 15.47 -42.96 -32.37
C VAL A 5 15.77 -42.58 -33.82
N VAL A 6 16.02 -41.31 -34.14
CA VAL A 6 16.74 -40.83 -35.34
C VAL A 6 17.20 -39.38 -35.04
N SER A 7 18.44 -39.15 -34.59
CA SER A 7 19.70 -38.86 -35.30
C SER A 7 20.12 -37.39 -35.17
N GLN A 8 21.37 -37.16 -34.73
CA GLN A 8 22.06 -35.87 -34.83
C GLN A 8 22.76 -35.78 -36.19
N PRO A 9 22.83 -34.60 -36.82
CA PRO A 9 23.91 -34.27 -37.72
C PRO A 9 25.03 -33.53 -36.95
N ALA A 10 26.24 -34.06 -37.04
CA ALA A 10 27.48 -33.28 -37.01
C ALA A 10 27.78 -32.87 -38.48
N ALA A 11 28.36 -31.73 -38.86
CA ALA A 11 29.10 -30.69 -38.17
C ALA A 11 29.10 -29.41 -39.05
N SER A 12 29.86 -28.40 -38.61
CA SER A 12 30.39 -27.27 -39.39
C SER A 12 29.52 -26.02 -39.55
N GLY A 13 29.38 -25.32 -38.43
CA GLY A 13 29.29 -23.87 -38.41
C GLY A 13 29.88 -23.40 -37.09
N TRP A 14 30.95 -22.62 -37.12
CA TRP A 14 31.34 -21.84 -35.95
C TRP A 14 30.21 -20.84 -35.73
N ALA A 15 29.19 -21.25 -34.98
CA ALA A 15 28.16 -20.36 -34.49
C ALA A 15 28.86 -19.40 -33.51
N ILE A 16 29.21 -18.24 -34.01
CA ILE A 16 29.51 -17.08 -33.18
C ILE A 16 28.28 -16.94 -32.29
N PRO A 17 28.40 -17.01 -30.95
CA PRO A 17 27.28 -16.68 -30.10
C PRO A 17 26.84 -15.28 -30.53
N GLU A 18 25.57 -15.10 -30.91
CA GLU A 18 24.97 -13.78 -31.00
C GLU A 18 24.96 -13.20 -29.58
N TYR A 19 26.13 -12.71 -29.15
CA TYR A 19 26.23 -11.67 -28.16
C TYR A 19 25.65 -10.44 -28.85
N SER A 20 24.32 -10.34 -28.82
CA SER A 20 23.65 -9.05 -28.86
C SER A 20 24.33 -8.23 -27.77
N ARG A 21 25.29 -7.40 -28.17
CA ARG A 21 25.85 -6.35 -27.31
C ARG A 21 24.70 -5.39 -27.07
N ARG A 22 23.85 -5.71 -26.10
CA ARG A 22 22.96 -4.74 -25.48
C ARG A 22 23.89 -3.76 -24.77
N PHE A 23 24.24 -2.68 -25.45
CA PHE A 23 24.96 -1.59 -24.80
C PHE A 23 24.11 -1.12 -23.63
N ALA A 24 24.65 -1.22 -22.42
CA ALA A 24 23.99 -0.69 -21.25
C ALA A 24 23.77 0.83 -21.47
N SER A 25 22.52 1.26 -21.35
CA SER A 25 22.14 2.68 -21.44
C SER A 25 22.75 3.49 -20.29
N HIS A 26 23.00 2.81 -19.16
CA HIS A 26 23.58 3.41 -17.96
C HIS A 26 24.61 2.49 -17.29
N GLU A 27 25.58 3.10 -16.63
CA GLU A 27 26.47 2.45 -15.66
C GLU A 27 26.27 3.09 -14.29
N ALA A 28 26.23 2.28 -13.23
CA ALA A 28 26.07 2.73 -11.86
C ALA A 28 26.94 1.91 -10.89
N ASP A 29 27.28 2.50 -9.74
CA ASP A 29 27.85 1.73 -8.63
C ASP A 29 26.76 0.99 -7.84
N LEU A 30 25.54 1.57 -7.81
CA LEU A 30 24.36 0.99 -7.18
C LEU A 30 23.11 1.24 -8.03
N VAL A 31 22.34 0.17 -8.26
CA VAL A 31 20.95 0.24 -8.72
C VAL A 31 20.03 -0.11 -7.56
N VAL A 32 19.06 0.75 -7.30
CA VAL A 32 17.98 0.51 -6.35
C VAL A 32 16.68 0.21 -7.11
N ILE A 33 16.06 -0.93 -6.86
CA ILE A 33 14.78 -1.32 -7.47
C ILE A 33 13.65 -1.03 -6.47
N GLY A 34 12.88 0.00 -6.75
CA GLY A 34 11.79 0.50 -5.90
C GLY A 34 12.17 1.78 -5.14
N SER A 35 11.25 2.75 -5.10
CA SER A 35 11.46 4.05 -4.46
C SER A 35 10.61 4.26 -3.21
N GLY A 36 10.26 3.19 -2.49
CA GLY A 36 9.70 3.29 -1.14
C GLY A 36 10.71 3.84 -0.13
N PRO A 37 10.32 4.04 1.15
CA PRO A 37 11.22 4.56 2.18
C PRO A 37 12.60 3.88 2.24
N GLY A 38 12.65 2.56 2.16
CA GLY A 38 13.92 1.84 2.10
C GLY A 38 14.75 2.17 0.84
N GLY A 39 14.09 2.33 -0.31
CA GLY A 39 14.75 2.54 -1.60
C GLY A 39 15.23 3.98 -1.81
N TYR A 40 14.35 4.98 -1.69
CA TYR A 40 14.74 6.37 -1.97
C TYR A 40 15.75 6.90 -0.94
N VAL A 41 15.66 6.47 0.32
CA VAL A 41 16.64 6.84 1.36
C VAL A 41 17.99 6.21 1.07
N ALA A 42 18.02 4.92 0.72
CA ALA A 42 19.26 4.24 0.35
C ALA A 42 19.89 4.85 -0.90
N ALA A 43 19.10 5.20 -1.92
CA ALA A 43 19.59 5.83 -3.14
C ALA A 43 20.25 7.19 -2.86
N ILE A 44 19.59 8.03 -2.06
CA ILE A 44 20.14 9.32 -1.62
C ILE A 44 21.42 9.11 -0.81
N LYS A 45 21.40 8.17 0.15
CA LYS A 45 22.55 7.93 1.02
C LYS A 45 23.76 7.40 0.24
N ALA A 46 23.56 6.49 -0.71
CA ALA A 46 24.61 5.98 -1.58
C ALA A 46 25.24 7.11 -2.40
N ALA A 47 24.42 8.00 -2.97
CA ALA A 47 24.92 9.15 -3.71
C ALA A 47 25.72 10.13 -2.82
N GLN A 48 25.27 10.37 -1.58
CA GLN A 48 26.02 11.17 -0.61
C GLN A 48 27.37 10.55 -0.21
N LEU A 49 27.49 9.22 -0.31
CA LEU A 49 28.74 8.48 -0.09
C LEU A 49 29.61 8.40 -1.35
N GLY A 50 29.25 9.11 -2.43
CA GLY A 50 30.03 9.21 -3.66
C GLY A 50 29.72 8.16 -4.72
N MET A 51 28.71 7.30 -4.52
CA MET A 51 28.31 6.28 -5.50
C MET A 51 27.47 6.88 -6.62
N LYS A 52 27.78 6.55 -7.88
CA LYS A 52 26.86 6.80 -9.00
C LYS A 52 25.64 5.91 -8.84
N THR A 53 24.49 6.51 -8.53
CA THR A 53 23.31 5.77 -8.08
C THR A 53 22.14 5.96 -9.03
N VAL A 54 21.51 4.84 -9.40
CA VAL A 54 20.29 4.79 -10.19
C VAL A 54 19.16 4.20 -9.33
N CYS A 55 17.98 4.83 -9.35
CA CYS A 55 16.78 4.30 -8.70
C CYS A 55 15.70 4.05 -9.76
N ILE A 56 15.19 2.83 -9.84
CA ILE A 56 14.15 2.43 -10.79
C ILE A 56 12.81 2.35 -10.07
N GLU A 57 11.78 3.01 -10.59
CA GLU A 57 10.44 3.02 -10.02
C GLU A 57 9.37 2.84 -11.12
N LYS A 58 8.46 1.89 -10.91
CA LYS A 58 7.36 1.61 -11.85
C LYS A 58 6.18 2.57 -11.67
N ASN A 59 6.00 3.11 -10.47
CA ASN A 59 4.92 4.04 -10.15
C ASN A 59 5.17 5.43 -10.75
N ALA A 60 4.09 6.15 -11.03
CA ALA A 60 4.13 7.49 -11.59
C ALA A 60 4.98 8.45 -10.72
N THR A 61 4.83 8.38 -9.41
CA THR A 61 5.54 9.18 -8.41
C THR A 61 6.52 8.33 -7.58
N TYR A 62 7.51 8.99 -6.96
CA TYR A 62 8.39 8.33 -5.99
C TYR A 62 7.75 8.23 -4.59
N GLY A 63 8.42 7.54 -3.66
CA GLY A 63 8.04 7.45 -2.24
C GLY A 63 7.30 6.18 -1.85
N GLY A 64 6.98 5.33 -2.83
CA GLY A 64 6.37 4.01 -2.65
C GLY A 64 5.06 4.02 -1.86
N THR A 65 4.71 2.87 -1.28
CA THR A 65 3.44 2.64 -0.58
C THR A 65 3.21 3.65 0.55
N CYS A 66 4.21 3.88 1.40
CA CYS A 66 4.07 4.73 2.58
C CYS A 66 3.67 6.18 2.24
N LEU A 67 4.27 6.75 1.19
CA LEU A 67 3.95 8.12 0.79
C LEU A 67 2.67 8.20 -0.04
N ASN A 68 2.46 7.29 -0.99
CA ASN A 68 1.40 7.44 -1.98
C ASN A 68 0.05 6.87 -1.52
N VAL A 69 0.04 5.72 -0.84
CA VAL A 69 -1.19 4.95 -0.53
C VAL A 69 -1.18 4.33 0.87
N GLY A 70 -0.41 4.91 1.80
CA GLY A 70 -0.23 4.36 3.14
C GLY A 70 -0.12 5.44 4.20
N CYS A 71 1.06 5.55 4.83
CA CYS A 71 1.35 6.42 5.95
C CYS A 71 0.84 7.86 5.79
N ILE A 72 1.28 8.57 4.74
CA ILE A 72 0.96 9.98 4.57
C ILE A 72 -0.54 10.21 4.36
N PRO A 73 -1.20 9.54 3.40
CA PRO A 73 -2.64 9.74 3.22
C PRO A 73 -3.43 9.28 4.44
N SER A 74 -3.08 8.17 5.11
CA SER A 74 -3.82 7.73 6.30
C SER A 74 -3.66 8.71 7.47
N LYS A 75 -2.46 9.24 7.71
CA LYS A 75 -2.22 10.21 8.79
C LYS A 75 -2.87 11.57 8.50
N ALA A 76 -2.90 11.99 7.24
CA ALA A 76 -3.63 13.20 6.85
C ALA A 76 -5.14 13.07 7.12
N LEU A 77 -5.74 11.92 6.76
CA LEU A 77 -7.15 11.64 7.03
C LEU A 77 -7.45 11.48 8.52
N LEU A 78 -6.58 10.79 9.27
CA LEU A 78 -6.71 10.64 10.72
C LEU A 78 -6.71 11.99 11.44
N ASN A 79 -5.78 12.87 11.07
CA ASN A 79 -5.69 14.20 11.66
C ASN A 79 -6.92 15.06 11.34
N ASN A 80 -7.34 15.08 10.07
CA ASN A 80 -8.48 15.89 9.64
C ASN A 80 -9.82 15.37 10.20
N SER A 81 -10.02 14.05 10.23
CA SER A 81 -11.21 13.44 10.85
C SER A 81 -11.22 13.63 12.37
N HIS A 82 -10.06 13.64 13.01
CA HIS A 82 -9.94 13.95 14.43
C HIS A 82 -10.34 15.40 14.74
N TYR A 83 -9.89 16.39 13.97
CA TYR A 83 -10.35 17.77 14.16
C TYR A 83 -11.86 17.92 13.97
N TYR A 84 -12.44 17.25 12.97
CA TYR A 84 -13.89 17.23 12.79
C TYR A 84 -14.61 16.61 13.99
N HIS A 85 -14.10 15.49 14.52
CA HIS A 85 -14.64 14.86 15.72
C HIS A 85 -14.56 15.75 16.96
N MET A 86 -13.38 16.35 17.22
CA MET A 86 -13.18 17.25 18.35
C MET A 86 -14.15 18.43 18.31
N ALA A 87 -14.30 19.06 17.13
CA ALA A 87 -15.24 20.16 16.94
C ALA A 87 -16.70 19.76 17.15
N LYS A 88 -17.05 18.50 16.89
CA LYS A 88 -18.41 17.96 17.06
C LYS A 88 -18.73 17.48 18.48
N LYS A 89 -17.72 17.03 19.25
CA LYS A 89 -17.94 16.23 20.47
C LYS A 89 -17.13 16.69 21.69
N ASP A 90 -15.95 17.27 21.49
CA ASP A 90 -14.98 17.46 22.58
C ASP A 90 -14.81 18.91 23.01
N PHE A 91 -15.03 19.87 22.09
CA PHE A 91 -14.76 21.29 22.33
C PHE A 91 -15.67 21.92 23.39
N GLU A 92 -16.95 21.57 23.42
CA GLU A 92 -17.91 22.10 24.40
C GLU A 92 -17.47 21.80 25.84
N ASN A 93 -17.02 20.56 26.09
CA ASN A 93 -16.48 20.14 27.40
C ASN A 93 -15.17 20.85 27.80
N ARG A 94 -14.62 21.68 26.92
CA ARG A 94 -13.41 22.47 27.12
C ARG A 94 -13.71 23.98 27.08
N GLY A 95 -14.97 24.38 27.14
CA GLY A 95 -15.40 25.78 27.10
C GLY A 95 -15.26 26.44 25.74
N ILE A 96 -15.22 25.65 24.65
CA ILE A 96 -15.17 26.16 23.28
C ILE A 96 -16.49 25.80 22.60
N GLU A 97 -17.34 26.80 22.41
CA GLU A 97 -18.64 26.64 21.73
C GLU A 97 -18.45 26.79 20.22
N VAL A 98 -18.90 25.80 19.44
CA VAL A 98 -18.82 25.82 17.98
C VAL A 98 -20.12 25.32 17.37
N ASP A 99 -20.81 26.20 16.66
CA ASP A 99 -22.04 25.86 15.95
C ASP A 99 -21.81 25.44 14.50
N ASN A 100 -22.77 24.71 13.94
CA ASN A 100 -22.87 24.44 12.50
C ASN A 100 -21.62 23.77 11.85
N VAL A 101 -20.87 22.96 12.60
CA VAL A 101 -19.76 22.17 12.05
C VAL A 101 -20.29 21.21 10.97
N ARG A 102 -19.81 21.35 9.73
CA ARG A 102 -20.22 20.53 8.57
C ARG A 102 -19.02 19.90 7.90
N LEU A 103 -19.17 18.64 7.49
CA LEU A 103 -18.15 17.94 6.71
C LEU A 103 -18.21 18.40 5.24
N ASN A 104 -17.06 18.82 4.71
CA ASN A 104 -16.84 18.92 3.26
C ASN A 104 -15.79 17.86 2.87
N LEU A 105 -16.26 16.69 2.44
CA LEU A 105 -15.40 15.56 2.12
C LEU A 105 -14.45 15.86 0.95
N GLY A 106 -14.92 16.60 -0.07
CA GLY A 106 -14.10 16.98 -1.22
C GLY A 106 -12.87 17.80 -0.81
N LYS A 107 -13.05 18.82 0.03
CA LYS A 107 -11.93 19.61 0.58
C LYS A 107 -11.02 18.79 1.49
N LEU A 108 -11.59 17.89 2.29
CA LEU A 108 -10.82 16.98 3.15
C LEU A 108 -9.90 16.07 2.32
N MET A 109 -10.43 15.49 1.24
CA MET A 109 -9.66 14.67 0.30
C MET A 109 -8.63 15.49 -0.48
N GLN A 110 -8.97 16.70 -0.92
CA GLN A 110 -8.01 17.59 -1.58
C GLN A 110 -6.84 17.97 -0.65
N SER A 111 -7.09 18.17 0.64
CA SER A 111 -6.02 18.43 1.62
C SER A 111 -5.08 17.23 1.77
N LYS A 112 -5.60 15.99 1.74
CA LYS A 112 -4.79 14.76 1.73
C LYS A 112 -3.93 14.70 0.48
N GLU A 113 -4.53 14.91 -0.70
CA GLU A 113 -3.79 14.89 -1.97
C GLU A 113 -2.69 15.94 -2.02
N LYS A 114 -2.96 17.17 -1.55
CA LYS A 114 -1.96 18.23 -1.48
C LYS A 114 -0.73 17.82 -0.67
N ALA A 115 -0.92 17.11 0.45
CA ALA A 115 0.18 16.60 1.26
C ALA A 115 1.01 15.54 0.50
N VAL A 116 0.34 14.61 -0.18
CA VAL A 116 1.01 13.57 -1.00
C VAL A 116 1.77 14.20 -2.16
N THR A 117 1.14 15.10 -2.93
CA THR A 117 1.79 15.78 -4.06
C THR A 117 3.01 16.59 -3.62
N ALA A 118 2.91 17.35 -2.54
CA ALA A 118 4.03 18.14 -2.04
C ALA A 118 5.23 17.26 -1.67
N LEU A 119 4.99 16.16 -0.95
CA LEU A 119 6.05 15.28 -0.47
C LEU A 119 6.64 14.41 -1.59
N THR A 120 5.84 13.96 -2.55
CA THR A 120 6.36 13.21 -3.73
C THR A 120 7.25 14.11 -4.61
N GLY A 121 6.84 15.37 -4.81
CA GLY A 121 7.69 16.39 -5.45
C GLY A 121 8.97 16.67 -4.67
N GLY A 122 8.88 16.68 -3.33
CA GLY A 122 10.05 16.78 -2.45
C GLY A 122 11.09 15.67 -2.68
N ILE A 123 10.65 14.42 -2.83
CA ILE A 123 11.57 13.31 -3.14
C ILE A 123 12.23 13.49 -4.51
N ALA A 124 11.48 13.90 -5.53
CA ALA A 124 12.05 14.17 -6.85
C ALA A 124 13.11 15.28 -6.79
N MET A 125 12.87 16.33 -6.00
CA MET A 125 13.85 17.39 -5.75
C MET A 125 15.08 16.86 -5.00
N LEU A 126 14.91 15.99 -4.00
CA LEU A 126 16.02 15.36 -3.28
C LEU A 126 16.87 14.48 -4.20
N PHE A 127 16.27 13.72 -5.12
CA PHE A 127 17.01 12.96 -6.13
C PHE A 127 17.87 13.87 -6.99
N LYS A 128 17.29 14.96 -7.51
CA LYS A 128 18.02 15.96 -8.30
C LYS A 128 19.19 16.56 -7.51
N ASN A 129 18.96 16.97 -6.26
CA ASN A 129 19.98 17.60 -5.42
C ASN A 129 21.13 16.64 -5.07
N ASN A 130 20.84 15.35 -4.92
CA ASN A 130 21.85 14.32 -4.63
C ASN A 130 22.36 13.63 -5.91
N LYS A 131 21.99 14.08 -7.11
CA LYS A 131 22.40 13.50 -8.40
C LYS A 131 22.08 12.00 -8.53
N VAL A 132 20.95 11.57 -7.95
CA VAL A 132 20.40 10.23 -8.16
C VAL A 132 19.65 10.22 -9.48
N THR A 133 20.01 9.32 -10.39
CA THR A 133 19.28 9.12 -11.64
C THR A 133 18.02 8.30 -11.37
N GLY A 134 16.85 8.89 -11.56
CA GLY A 134 15.58 8.19 -11.44
C GLY A 134 15.08 7.68 -12.78
N LEU A 135 14.88 6.38 -12.93
CA LEU A 135 14.33 5.75 -14.13
C LEU A 135 12.91 5.27 -13.89
N LYS A 136 12.04 5.45 -14.89
CA LYS A 136 10.63 5.06 -14.82
C LYS A 136 10.39 3.77 -15.57
N GLY A 137 9.92 2.75 -14.85
CA GLY A 137 9.61 1.44 -15.41
C GLY A 137 9.79 0.31 -14.39
N HIS A 138 9.52 -0.91 -14.83
CA HIS A 138 9.67 -2.10 -13.99
C HIS A 138 11.11 -2.62 -14.05
N GLY A 139 11.84 -2.56 -12.93
CA GLY A 139 13.20 -3.08 -12.84
C GLY A 139 13.22 -4.61 -12.80
N LYS A 140 13.90 -5.23 -13.76
CA LYS A 140 14.09 -6.69 -13.84
C LYS A 140 15.58 -7.00 -13.83
N ILE A 141 16.04 -7.80 -12.86
CA ILE A 141 17.42 -8.30 -12.82
C ILE A 141 17.58 -9.31 -13.96
N THR A 142 18.45 -9.01 -14.92
CA THR A 142 18.72 -9.83 -16.12
C THR A 142 20.07 -10.53 -16.07
N GLY A 143 20.94 -10.15 -15.13
CA GLY A 143 22.21 -10.81 -14.84
C GLY A 143 22.75 -10.39 -13.48
N ALA A 144 23.88 -10.96 -13.08
CA ALA A 144 24.50 -10.68 -11.77
C ALA A 144 24.83 -9.18 -11.55
N ASN A 145 25.11 -8.47 -12.64
CA ASN A 145 25.52 -7.06 -12.65
C ASN A 145 24.67 -6.22 -13.61
N GLU A 146 23.45 -6.67 -13.93
CA GLU A 146 22.62 -6.02 -14.95
C GLU A 146 21.15 -5.98 -14.51
N VAL A 147 20.53 -4.80 -14.67
CA VAL A 147 19.09 -4.58 -14.45
C VAL A 147 18.50 -3.89 -15.68
N SER A 148 17.51 -4.52 -16.30
CA SER A 148 16.68 -3.90 -17.34
C SER A 148 15.54 -3.10 -16.73
N VAL A 149 15.21 -1.97 -17.36
CA VAL A 149 13.99 -1.20 -17.11
C VAL A 149 12.98 -1.59 -18.18
N LEU A 150 11.83 -2.13 -17.77
CA LEU A 150 10.75 -2.49 -18.67
C LEU A 150 9.70 -1.38 -18.72
N GLY A 151 9.28 -1.02 -19.93
CA GLY A 151 8.16 -0.13 -20.18
C GLY A 151 6.81 -0.79 -19.89
N PRO A 152 5.69 -0.04 -20.00
CA PRO A 152 4.35 -0.56 -19.75
C PRO A 152 3.93 -1.74 -20.64
N ASP A 153 4.50 -1.84 -21.85
CA ASP A 153 4.27 -2.93 -22.81
C ASP A 153 5.17 -4.15 -22.58
N GLY A 154 6.01 -4.12 -21.54
CA GLY A 154 6.99 -5.16 -21.23
C GLY A 154 8.26 -5.10 -22.07
N SER A 155 8.38 -4.14 -22.99
CA SER A 155 9.62 -3.93 -23.75
C SER A 155 10.74 -3.41 -22.85
N THR A 156 11.98 -3.78 -23.16
CA THR A 156 13.15 -3.20 -22.46
C THR A 156 13.42 -1.81 -23.00
N THR A 157 13.21 -0.79 -22.16
CA THR A 157 13.43 0.62 -22.53
C THR A 157 14.87 1.06 -22.26
N GLU A 158 15.45 0.56 -21.18
CA GLU A 158 16.83 0.86 -20.77
C GLU A 158 17.48 -0.35 -20.10
N THR A 159 18.81 -0.41 -20.12
CA THR A 159 19.59 -1.41 -19.37
C THR A 159 20.65 -0.71 -18.54
N VAL A 160 20.79 -1.11 -17.28
CA VAL A 160 21.77 -0.56 -16.35
C VAL A 160 22.77 -1.62 -15.95
N SER A 161 24.04 -1.40 -16.29
CA SER A 161 25.17 -2.16 -15.75
C SER A 161 25.52 -1.62 -14.36
N THR A 162 25.71 -2.51 -13.38
CA THR A 162 25.91 -2.10 -11.99
C THR A 162 26.81 -3.03 -11.19
N LYS A 163 27.56 -2.47 -10.24
CA LYS A 163 28.35 -3.25 -9.28
C LYS A 163 27.49 -3.91 -8.21
N ASN A 164 26.44 -3.21 -7.76
CA ASN A 164 25.56 -3.66 -6.68
C ASN A 164 24.08 -3.43 -7.03
N ILE A 165 23.21 -4.28 -6.51
CA ILE A 165 21.75 -4.18 -6.67
C ILE A 165 21.11 -4.21 -5.27
N LEU A 166 20.32 -3.18 -4.95
CA LEU A 166 19.47 -3.14 -3.76
C LEU A 166 18.02 -3.36 -4.16
N ILE A 167 17.43 -4.45 -3.67
CA ILE A 167 16.00 -4.76 -3.87
C ILE A 167 15.19 -4.09 -2.77
N ALA A 168 14.33 -3.13 -3.15
CA ALA A 168 13.48 -2.36 -2.25
C ALA A 168 12.04 -2.27 -2.81
N THR A 169 11.55 -3.38 -3.35
CA THR A 169 10.27 -3.48 -4.11
C THR A 169 9.01 -3.34 -3.27
N GLY A 170 9.13 -3.43 -1.94
CA GLY A 170 8.04 -3.19 -1.00
C GLY A 170 7.11 -4.39 -0.83
N SER A 171 5.82 -4.10 -0.61
CA SER A 171 4.78 -5.07 -0.32
C SER A 171 3.45 -4.64 -0.95
N GLU A 172 2.51 -5.57 -1.05
CA GLU A 172 1.16 -5.35 -1.58
C GLU A 172 0.09 -5.90 -0.63
N VAL A 173 -1.18 -5.58 -0.93
CA VAL A 173 -2.33 -6.04 -0.15
C VAL A 173 -2.45 -7.56 -0.28
N THR A 174 -2.60 -8.26 0.84
CA THR A 174 -2.84 -9.70 0.83
C THR A 174 -4.22 -10.00 0.23
N PRO A 175 -4.32 -10.77 -0.88
CA PRO A 175 -5.61 -11.17 -1.41
C PRO A 175 -6.38 -12.00 -0.39
N PHE A 176 -7.69 -11.75 -0.28
CA PHE A 176 -8.56 -12.57 0.56
C PHE A 176 -9.17 -13.69 -0.30
N PRO A 177 -8.95 -14.98 0.03
CA PRO A 177 -9.48 -16.08 -0.78
C PRO A 177 -11.00 -16.01 -0.92
N GLY A 178 -11.50 -16.04 -2.16
CA GLY A 178 -12.94 -16.03 -2.46
C GLY A 178 -13.64 -14.69 -2.33
N ILE A 179 -12.91 -13.60 -2.05
CA ILE A 179 -13.46 -12.22 -2.07
C ILE A 179 -12.69 -11.41 -3.11
N GLU A 180 -13.40 -10.96 -4.14
CA GLU A 180 -12.86 -10.06 -5.14
C GLU A 180 -12.93 -8.61 -4.65
N VAL A 181 -11.82 -7.89 -4.76
CA VAL A 181 -11.72 -6.46 -4.40
C VAL A 181 -11.95 -5.66 -5.67
N ASP A 182 -13.11 -5.02 -5.79
CA ASP A 182 -13.50 -4.21 -6.95
C ASP A 182 -13.05 -2.75 -6.88
N GLU A 183 -12.51 -2.31 -5.72
CA GLU A 183 -12.10 -0.93 -5.45
C GLU A 183 -13.24 0.10 -5.56
N GLU A 184 -14.50 -0.35 -5.58
CA GLU A 184 -15.71 0.46 -5.59
C GLU A 184 -16.52 0.31 -4.30
N VAL A 185 -16.90 -0.94 -3.99
CA VAL A 185 -17.72 -1.30 -2.82
C VAL A 185 -16.93 -2.20 -1.88
N ILE A 186 -16.20 -3.18 -2.42
CA ILE A 186 -15.23 -3.98 -1.68
C ILE A 186 -13.85 -3.40 -2.00
N VAL A 187 -13.29 -2.69 -1.02
CA VAL A 187 -12.07 -1.89 -1.22
C VAL A 187 -10.91 -2.41 -0.39
N SER A 188 -9.69 -2.28 -0.94
CA SER A 188 -8.47 -2.43 -0.14
C SER A 188 -8.19 -1.17 0.69
N SER A 189 -7.06 -1.18 1.41
CA SER A 189 -6.54 0.03 2.07
C SER A 189 -6.34 1.20 1.10
N THR A 190 -5.98 0.95 -0.17
CA THR A 190 -5.84 1.99 -1.20
C THR A 190 -7.20 2.62 -1.52
N GLY A 191 -8.23 1.80 -1.74
CA GLY A 191 -9.60 2.26 -2.01
C GLY A 191 -10.22 3.01 -0.84
N ALA A 192 -10.00 2.52 0.38
CA ALA A 192 -10.48 3.16 1.59
C ALA A 192 -9.85 4.54 1.87
N LEU A 193 -8.76 4.92 1.18
CA LEU A 193 -8.17 6.27 1.25
C LEU A 193 -8.74 7.25 0.22
N LYS A 194 -9.64 6.80 -0.66
CA LYS A 194 -10.19 7.58 -1.80
C LYS A 194 -11.71 7.45 -1.97
N LEU A 195 -12.45 7.04 -0.94
CA LEU A 195 -13.91 6.93 -1.05
C LEU A 195 -14.55 8.28 -1.39
N ALA A 196 -15.44 8.28 -2.39
CA ALA A 196 -16.11 9.49 -2.87
C ALA A 196 -17.21 10.00 -1.94
N LYS A 197 -17.73 9.15 -1.06
CA LYS A 197 -18.77 9.45 -0.07
C LYS A 197 -18.45 8.76 1.27
N VAL A 198 -18.95 9.31 2.37
CA VAL A 198 -18.91 8.62 3.67
C VAL A 198 -19.89 7.44 3.59
N PRO A 199 -19.44 6.18 3.77
CA PRO A 199 -20.36 5.05 3.75
C PRO A 199 -21.26 5.09 4.99
N GLU A 200 -22.54 4.73 4.85
CA GLU A 200 -23.43 4.65 6.00
C GLU A 200 -22.98 3.55 6.97
N LYS A 201 -22.63 2.38 6.42
CA LYS A 201 -22.08 1.23 7.14
C LYS A 201 -20.78 0.79 6.51
N MET A 202 -19.81 0.41 7.33
CA MET A 202 -18.51 -0.09 6.88
C MET A 202 -18.13 -1.32 7.69
N VAL A 203 -17.86 -2.43 7.00
CA VAL A 203 -17.26 -3.62 7.60
C VAL A 203 -15.76 -3.59 7.35
N LEU A 204 -14.97 -3.75 8.40
CA LEU A 204 -13.53 -3.93 8.30
C LEU A 204 -13.18 -5.40 8.49
N ILE A 205 -12.56 -6.00 7.48
CA ILE A 205 -12.01 -7.35 7.58
C ILE A 205 -10.59 -7.21 8.13
N GLY A 206 -10.41 -7.54 9.41
CA GLY A 206 -9.18 -7.35 10.17
C GLY A 206 -9.21 -6.08 11.03
N ALA A 207 -8.96 -6.26 12.32
CA ALA A 207 -8.80 -5.21 13.32
C ALA A 207 -7.32 -4.95 13.67
N GLY A 208 -6.41 -5.14 12.70
CA GLY A 208 -5.02 -4.71 12.79
C GLY A 208 -4.86 -3.18 12.63
N VAL A 209 -3.63 -2.67 12.72
CA VAL A 209 -3.34 -1.22 12.70
C VAL A 209 -4.02 -0.49 11.54
N ILE A 210 -3.92 -0.99 10.30
CA ILE A 210 -4.52 -0.35 9.12
C ILE A 210 -6.05 -0.30 9.23
N GLY A 211 -6.67 -1.41 9.61
CA GLY A 211 -8.12 -1.49 9.79
C GLY A 211 -8.61 -0.50 10.85
N LEU A 212 -7.94 -0.45 12.00
CA LEU A 212 -8.30 0.48 13.08
C LEU A 212 -8.08 1.96 12.70
N GLU A 213 -7.00 2.27 11.99
CA GLU A 213 -6.74 3.63 11.48
C GLU A 213 -7.87 4.09 10.56
N LEU A 214 -8.17 3.31 9.51
CA LEU A 214 -9.17 3.67 8.52
C LEU A 214 -10.60 3.61 9.09
N GLY A 215 -10.88 2.64 9.96
CA GLY A 215 -12.13 2.59 10.72
C GLY A 215 -12.36 3.82 11.57
N SER A 216 -11.31 4.29 12.25
CA SER A 216 -11.39 5.51 13.05
C SER A 216 -11.67 6.74 12.18
N VAL A 217 -11.04 6.84 11.00
CA VAL A 217 -11.31 7.92 10.03
C VAL A 217 -12.79 7.92 9.67
N TRP A 218 -13.29 6.82 9.12
CA TRP A 218 -14.65 6.77 8.58
C TRP A 218 -15.72 6.85 9.67
N SER A 219 -15.48 6.24 10.83
CA SER A 219 -16.39 6.38 11.98
C SER A 219 -16.52 7.82 12.45
N ARG A 220 -15.41 8.57 12.57
CA ARG A 220 -15.44 9.99 12.96
C ARG A 220 -16.16 10.87 11.95
N LEU A 221 -16.12 10.49 10.67
CA LEU A 221 -16.82 11.21 9.60
C LEU A 221 -18.30 10.85 9.49
N GLY A 222 -18.76 9.80 10.16
CA GLY A 222 -20.18 9.46 10.31
C GLY A 222 -20.56 8.01 10.01
N SER A 223 -19.63 7.16 9.58
CA SER A 223 -19.92 5.75 9.28
C SER A 223 -20.17 4.92 10.53
N GLU A 224 -21.13 3.98 10.45
CA GLU A 224 -21.23 2.89 11.41
C GLU A 224 -20.20 1.81 11.06
N VAL A 225 -19.14 1.71 11.85
CA VAL A 225 -18.00 0.82 11.56
C VAL A 225 -18.06 -0.44 12.42
N THR A 226 -18.02 -1.61 11.79
CA THR A 226 -17.88 -2.92 12.44
C THR A 226 -16.60 -3.62 11.97
N ALA A 227 -15.65 -3.82 12.87
CA ALA A 227 -14.44 -4.60 12.62
C ALA A 227 -14.66 -6.07 12.97
N VAL A 228 -14.39 -6.96 12.01
CA VAL A 228 -14.42 -8.41 12.16
C VAL A 228 -12.98 -8.91 12.19
N GLU A 229 -12.60 -9.57 13.27
CA GLU A 229 -11.23 -10.01 13.51
C GLU A 229 -11.21 -11.47 13.93
N PHE A 230 -10.34 -12.24 13.26
CA PHE A 230 -10.13 -13.65 13.54
C PHE A 230 -9.55 -13.85 14.94
N LEU A 231 -8.61 -12.99 15.33
CA LEU A 231 -7.98 -13.00 16.65
C LEU A 231 -8.95 -12.54 17.75
N THR A 232 -8.62 -12.87 18.99
CA THR A 232 -9.40 -12.48 20.18
C THR A 232 -9.05 -11.09 20.70
N SER A 233 -8.18 -10.34 20.00
CA SER A 233 -7.67 -9.03 20.38
C SER A 233 -7.44 -8.15 19.15
N ILE A 234 -7.56 -6.82 19.31
CA ILE A 234 -7.33 -5.84 18.24
C ILE A 234 -5.85 -5.43 18.16
N GLY A 235 -5.49 -4.64 17.14
CA GLY A 235 -4.18 -3.99 17.01
C GLY A 235 -3.14 -4.81 16.24
N GLY A 236 -3.38 -6.10 16.07
CA GLY A 236 -2.47 -7.03 15.41
C GLY A 236 -1.53 -7.74 16.38
N VAL A 237 -0.63 -8.56 15.84
CA VAL A 237 0.30 -9.37 16.65
C VAL A 237 1.41 -8.49 17.20
N GLY A 238 1.77 -8.69 18.47
CA GLY A 238 2.93 -8.04 19.11
C GLY A 238 2.63 -6.76 19.90
N ILE A 239 1.35 -6.35 20.01
CA ILE A 239 0.95 -5.25 20.92
C ILE A 239 0.69 -5.82 22.32
N ASP A 240 1.11 -5.06 23.33
CA ASP A 240 0.85 -5.38 24.73
C ASP A 240 -0.67 -5.58 25.01
N GLY A 241 -0.97 -6.59 25.82
CA GLY A 241 -2.35 -7.01 26.10
C GLY A 241 -3.14 -5.99 26.92
N GLU A 242 -2.50 -5.27 27.82
CA GLU A 242 -3.14 -4.21 28.60
C GLU A 242 -3.45 -3.00 27.72
N MET A 243 -2.49 -2.62 26.86
CA MET A 243 -2.68 -1.56 25.87
C MET A 243 -3.83 -1.88 24.92
N THR A 244 -3.88 -3.13 24.42
CA THR A 244 -4.94 -3.57 23.52
C THR A 244 -6.33 -3.47 24.15
N LYS A 245 -6.48 -3.91 25.41
CA LYS A 245 -7.76 -3.82 26.14
C LYS A 245 -8.19 -2.37 26.35
N THR A 246 -7.27 -1.50 26.77
CA THR A 246 -7.57 -0.08 27.00
C THR A 246 -7.91 0.63 25.69
N PHE A 247 -7.14 0.36 24.63
CA PHE A 247 -7.38 0.94 23.31
C PHE A 247 -8.72 0.50 22.73
N GLN A 248 -9.08 -0.79 22.83
CA GLN A 248 -10.38 -1.28 22.39
C GLN A 248 -11.53 -0.57 23.11
N ARG A 249 -11.44 -0.40 24.44
CA ARG A 249 -12.47 0.34 25.20
C ARG A 249 -12.62 1.77 24.70
N ILE A 250 -11.52 2.46 24.39
CA ILE A 250 -11.54 3.83 23.85
C ILE A 250 -12.23 3.86 22.48
N LEU A 251 -11.83 2.97 21.56
CA LEU A 251 -12.43 2.91 20.23
C LEU A 251 -13.91 2.53 20.25
N THR A 252 -14.32 1.62 21.14
CA THR A 252 -15.73 1.28 21.34
C THR A 252 -16.54 2.46 21.87
N LYS A 253 -15.98 3.27 22.79
CA LYS A 253 -16.63 4.52 23.23
C LYS A 253 -16.76 5.54 22.10
N GLN A 254 -15.85 5.52 21.12
CA GLN A 254 -15.95 6.36 19.90
C GLN A 254 -16.94 5.79 18.86
N GLY A 255 -17.53 4.62 19.09
CA GLY A 255 -18.58 4.04 18.24
C GLY A 255 -18.14 2.87 17.35
N LEU A 256 -16.85 2.47 17.38
CA LEU A 256 -16.39 1.30 16.64
C LEU A 256 -16.92 0.01 17.29
N LYS A 257 -17.53 -0.85 16.48
CA LYS A 257 -18.02 -2.18 16.89
C LYS A 257 -16.96 -3.23 16.57
N PHE A 258 -16.83 -4.23 17.43
CA PHE A 258 -15.86 -5.32 17.26
C PHE A 258 -16.55 -6.69 17.31
N LYS A 259 -16.19 -7.56 16.36
CA LYS A 259 -16.51 -8.98 16.32
C LYS A 259 -15.19 -9.75 16.34
N LEU A 260 -14.66 -9.98 17.53
CA LEU A 260 -13.40 -10.69 17.74
C LEU A 260 -13.64 -12.20 17.77
N GLY A 261 -12.60 -13.00 17.53
CA GLY A 261 -12.73 -14.46 17.46
C GLY A 261 -13.70 -14.90 16.36
N THR A 262 -13.77 -14.15 15.26
CA THR A 262 -14.76 -14.30 14.19
C THR A 262 -14.07 -14.24 12.84
N LYS A 263 -14.21 -15.28 12.01
CA LYS A 263 -13.65 -15.31 10.65
C LYS A 263 -14.68 -14.86 9.63
N VAL A 264 -14.25 -14.08 8.63
CA VAL A 264 -15.06 -13.84 7.43
C VAL A 264 -14.94 -15.05 6.52
N THR A 265 -16.06 -15.50 5.97
CA THR A 265 -16.13 -16.67 5.07
C THR A 265 -16.46 -16.27 3.64
N SER A 266 -17.25 -15.23 3.45
CA SER A 266 -17.52 -14.63 2.13
C SER A 266 -18.00 -13.19 2.25
N ALA A 267 -17.88 -12.44 1.15
CA ALA A 267 -18.50 -11.14 0.97
C ALA A 267 -19.12 -11.10 -0.43
N VAL A 268 -20.43 -10.91 -0.50
CA VAL A 268 -21.18 -10.93 -1.76
C VAL A 268 -21.76 -9.56 -2.02
N ARG A 269 -21.37 -8.94 -3.14
CA ARG A 269 -21.91 -7.66 -3.59
C ARG A 269 -23.33 -7.83 -4.13
N ASN A 270 -24.24 -7.02 -3.60
CA ASN A 270 -25.64 -6.91 -4.02
C ASN A 270 -25.91 -5.43 -4.37
N GLY A 271 -25.57 -5.05 -5.61
CA GLY A 271 -25.61 -3.66 -6.06
C GLY A 271 -24.61 -2.78 -5.29
N ASP A 272 -25.12 -1.80 -4.54
CA ASP A 272 -24.32 -0.86 -3.74
C ASP A 272 -24.06 -1.36 -2.30
N THR A 273 -24.52 -2.56 -1.96
CA THR A 273 -24.37 -3.16 -0.64
C THR A 273 -23.57 -4.45 -0.72
N VAL A 274 -23.00 -4.88 0.41
CA VAL A 274 -22.27 -6.15 0.51
C VAL A 274 -22.80 -6.88 1.73
N THR A 275 -23.19 -8.13 1.52
CA THR A 275 -23.52 -9.04 2.62
C THR A 275 -22.27 -9.80 3.00
N VAL A 276 -21.83 -9.68 4.26
CA VAL A 276 -20.61 -10.34 4.75
C VAL A 276 -21.00 -11.52 5.63
N SER A 277 -20.68 -12.73 5.20
CA SER A 277 -20.88 -13.93 6.01
C SER A 277 -19.69 -14.16 6.93
N VAL A 278 -19.99 -14.47 8.19
CA VAL A 278 -19.00 -14.64 9.24
C VAL A 278 -19.29 -15.88 10.07
N GLU A 279 -18.25 -16.44 10.66
CA GLU A 279 -18.32 -17.64 11.52
C GLU A 279 -17.50 -17.42 12.79
N THR A 280 -18.09 -17.72 13.95
CA THR A 280 -17.37 -17.71 15.23
C THR A 280 -16.34 -18.83 15.28
N VAL A 281 -15.10 -18.49 15.64
CA VAL A 281 -13.98 -19.43 15.71
C VAL A 281 -14.19 -20.49 16.79
N LYS A 282 -14.90 -20.16 17.87
CA LYS A 282 -15.07 -21.05 19.03
C LYS A 282 -16.09 -22.17 18.81
N ASP A 283 -17.22 -21.88 18.18
CA ASP A 283 -18.37 -22.79 18.10
C ASP A 283 -18.93 -22.98 16.67
N GLY A 284 -18.33 -22.36 15.66
CA GLY A 284 -18.70 -22.55 14.26
C GLY A 284 -20.05 -21.96 13.86
N LYS A 285 -20.65 -21.09 14.70
CA LYS A 285 -21.92 -20.44 14.38
C LYS A 285 -21.75 -19.45 13.24
N VAL A 286 -22.57 -19.58 12.21
CA VAL A 286 -22.56 -18.70 11.03
C VAL A 286 -23.70 -17.68 11.08
N TRP A 287 -23.43 -16.45 10.67
CA TRP A 287 -24.43 -15.42 10.42
C TRP A 287 -23.90 -14.39 9.39
N SER A 288 -24.73 -13.41 9.01
CA SER A 288 -24.34 -12.34 8.09
C SER A 288 -24.45 -10.96 8.73
N ILE A 289 -23.58 -10.06 8.28
CA ILE A 289 -23.54 -8.63 8.63
C ILE A 289 -24.01 -7.83 7.42
#